data_AF-A0A3N5E968-F1
#
_entry.id   AF-A0A3N5E968-F1
#
_cell.length_a   1.000
_cell.length_b   1.000
_cell.length_c   1.000
_cell.angle_alpha   90.00
_cell.angle_beta   90.00
_cell.angle_gamma   90.00
#
_symmetry.space_group_name_H-M   'P 1'
#
loop_
_entity.id
_entity.type
_entity.pdbx_description
1 polymer ?
#
loop_
_entity_poly.entity_id
_entity_poly.type
_entity_poly.pdbx_seq_one_letter_code
_entity_poly.pdbx_strand_id
1 'polypeptide(L)'
;MADAPPRAKHKELTKKEAQAITDRAFDLERKIKNAAAHFHKGWWELAKNLYEFHEEGSWRAIGYDTLEEFLAQPEVGISRTHFFRMTKMWRDLVVVKKLKPADLSEIEPSKVREVVPAIMRGEVKPADALDDARGLSYSDVRIKYRPEER
;
A
#
# COMPACT_ATOMS: atom_id res chain seq x y z
N MET A 1 1.56 26.06 23.63
CA MET A 1 2.04 24.69 23.95
C MET A 1 0.86 23.96 24.58
N ALA A 2 0.25 23.01 23.87
CA ALA A 2 -0.84 22.21 24.44
C ALA A 2 -0.22 21.17 25.38
N ASP A 3 -0.64 21.23 26.64
CA ASP A 3 -0.16 20.37 27.71
C ASP A 3 -0.50 18.89 27.40
N ALA A 4 0.47 18.00 27.54
CA ALA A 4 0.23 16.58 27.29
C ALA A 4 -0.77 16.06 28.34
N PRO A 5 -1.76 15.23 27.96
CA PRO A 5 -2.74 14.74 28.92
C PRO A 5 -2.02 13.97 30.06
N PRO A 6 -2.46 14.14 31.32
CA PRO A 6 -1.81 13.53 32.46
C PRO A 6 -1.73 12.02 32.28
N ARG A 7 -0.51 11.47 32.37
CA ARG A 7 -0.29 10.02 32.36
C ARG A 7 -1.09 9.41 33.50
N ALA A 8 -2.06 8.57 33.17
CA ALA A 8 -2.89 7.89 34.15
C ALA A 8 -2.00 7.16 35.18
N LYS A 9 -2.25 7.40 36.47
CA LYS A 9 -1.59 6.65 37.56
C LYS A 9 -1.79 5.16 37.29
N HIS A 10 -0.72 4.38 37.27
CA HIS A 10 -0.78 2.93 37.10
C HIS A 10 -1.64 2.34 38.23
N LYS A 11 -2.92 2.07 37.95
CA LYS A 11 -3.75 1.20 38.79
C LYS A 11 -3.06 -0.17 38.75
N GLU A 12 -2.65 -0.71 39.89
CA GLU A 12 -2.20 -2.10 39.94
C GLU A 12 -3.38 -2.98 39.52
N LEU A 13 -3.26 -3.58 38.35
CA LEU A 13 -4.29 -4.43 37.76
C LEU A 13 -4.27 -5.77 38.46
N THR A 14 -5.44 -6.30 38.78
CA THR A 14 -5.56 -7.70 39.18
C THR A 14 -5.11 -8.61 38.03
N LYS A 15 -4.64 -9.83 38.33
CA LYS A 15 -4.25 -10.81 37.30
C LYS A 15 -5.35 -11.04 36.25
N LYS A 16 -6.62 -11.00 36.67
CA LYS A 16 -7.78 -11.15 35.78
C LYS A 16 -7.97 -9.93 34.86
N GLU A 17 -7.82 -8.71 35.38
CA GLU A 17 -7.88 -7.49 34.56
C GLU A 17 -6.70 -7.42 33.58
N ALA A 18 -5.50 -7.80 34.01
CA ALA A 18 -4.31 -7.87 33.16
C ALA A 18 -4.47 -8.89 32.02
N GLN A 19 -5.03 -10.06 32.31
CA GLN A 19 -5.34 -11.07 31.28
C GLN A 19 -6.38 -10.55 30.28
N ALA A 20 -7.48 -9.95 30.75
CA ALA A 20 -8.51 -9.41 29.87
C ALA A 20 -7.98 -8.28 28.95
N ILE A 21 -7.07 -7.44 29.43
CA ILE A 21 -6.40 -6.42 28.62
C ILE A 21 -5.52 -7.08 27.55
N THR A 22 -4.77 -8.10 27.92
CA THR A 22 -3.89 -8.85 27.01
C THR A 22 -4.69 -9.52 25.90
N ASP A 23 -5.78 -10.22 26.25
CA ASP A 23 -6.66 -10.89 25.28
C ASP A 23 -7.27 -9.87 24.31
N ARG A 24 -7.75 -8.74 24.83
CA ARG A 24 -8.27 -7.64 24.01
C ARG A 24 -7.20 -7.05 23.08
N ALA A 25 -5.96 -6.92 23.53
CA ALA A 25 -4.87 -6.40 22.73
C ALA A 25 -4.56 -7.34 21.54
N PHE A 26 -4.48 -8.65 21.78
CA PHE A 26 -4.30 -9.64 20.70
C PHE A 26 -5.47 -9.64 19.70
N ASP A 27 -6.70 -9.49 20.20
CA ASP A 27 -7.88 -9.39 19.33
C ASP A 27 -7.85 -8.13 18.45
N LEU A 28 -7.45 -6.99 19.00
CA LEU A 28 -7.29 -5.74 18.25
C LEU A 28 -6.16 -5.85 17.22
N GLU A 29 -5.02 -6.41 17.61
CA GLU A 29 -3.90 -6.65 16.70
C GLU A 29 -4.33 -7.49 15.49
N ARG A 30 -5.05 -8.59 15.72
CA ARG A 30 -5.58 -9.45 14.64
C ARG A 30 -6.53 -8.68 13.73
N LYS A 31 -7.44 -7.88 14.29
CA LYS A 31 -8.37 -7.04 13.51
C LYS A 31 -7.63 -6.01 12.65
N ILE A 32 -6.61 -5.35 13.20
CA ILE A 32 -5.79 -4.36 12.49
C ILE A 32 -5.04 -5.03 11.33
N LYS A 33 -4.37 -6.17 11.57
CA LYS A 33 -3.64 -6.92 10.55
C LYS A 33 -4.55 -7.36 9.40
N ASN A 34 -5.74 -7.87 9.72
CA ASN A 34 -6.73 -8.27 8.71
C ASN A 34 -7.23 -7.06 7.90
N ALA A 35 -7.55 -5.95 8.57
CA ALA A 35 -7.99 -4.73 7.89
C ALA A 35 -6.90 -4.17 6.95
N ALA A 36 -5.64 -4.20 7.39
CA ALA A 36 -4.51 -3.79 6.55
C ALA A 36 -4.36 -4.68 5.31
N ALA A 37 -4.47 -6.00 5.45
CA ALA A 37 -4.43 -6.93 4.32
C ALA A 37 -5.57 -6.66 3.32
N HIS A 38 -6.79 -6.40 3.80
CA HIS A 38 -7.92 -6.01 2.93
C HIS A 38 -7.66 -4.68 2.21
N PHE A 39 -7.09 -3.70 2.92
CA PHE A 39 -6.72 -2.43 2.32
C PHE A 39 -5.68 -2.60 1.20
N HIS A 40 -4.66 -3.45 1.38
CA HIS A 40 -3.67 -3.74 0.35
C HIS A 40 -4.31 -4.37 -0.89
N LYS A 41 -5.22 -5.34 -0.70
CA LYS A 41 -5.96 -5.99 -1.80
C LYS A 41 -6.75 -4.96 -2.60
N GLY A 42 -7.56 -4.14 -1.93
CA GLY A 42 -8.34 -3.09 -2.59
C GLY A 42 -7.47 -2.05 -3.30
N TRP A 43 -6.29 -1.74 -2.76
CA TRP A 43 -5.34 -0.83 -3.41
C TRP A 43 -4.81 -1.42 -4.73
N TRP A 44 -4.46 -2.70 -4.75
CA TRP A 44 -3.99 -3.38 -5.97
C TRP A 44 -5.10 -3.55 -7.00
N GLU A 45 -6.33 -3.82 -6.57
CA GLU A 45 -7.51 -3.83 -7.44
C GLU A 45 -7.75 -2.45 -8.07
N LEU A 46 -7.65 -1.38 -7.28
CA LEU A 46 -7.70 -0.02 -7.82
C LEU A 46 -6.58 0.21 -8.83
N ALA A 47 -5.34 -0.22 -8.57
CA ALA A 47 -4.23 -0.03 -9.50
C ALA A 47 -4.46 -0.75 -10.84
N LYS A 48 -5.03 -1.96 -10.80
CA LYS A 48 -5.49 -2.69 -11.99
C LYS A 48 -6.54 -1.90 -12.76
N ASN A 49 -7.60 -1.48 -12.09
CA ASN A 49 -8.73 -0.80 -12.73
C ASN A 49 -8.29 0.53 -13.34
N LEU A 50 -7.44 1.30 -12.64
CA LEU A 50 -6.90 2.55 -13.20
C LEU A 50 -6.01 2.29 -14.41
N TYR A 51 -5.23 1.20 -14.41
CA TYR A 51 -4.41 0.83 -15.56
C TYR A 51 -5.28 0.45 -16.76
N GLU A 52 -6.26 -0.43 -16.58
CA GLU A 52 -7.17 -0.85 -17.66
C GLU A 52 -7.97 0.33 -18.22
N PHE A 53 -8.55 1.14 -17.32
CA PHE A 53 -9.24 2.38 -17.67
C PHE A 53 -8.34 3.37 -18.42
N HIS A 54 -7.05 3.43 -18.05
CA HIS A 54 -6.07 4.27 -18.74
C HIS A 54 -5.79 3.78 -20.16
N GLU A 55 -5.47 2.50 -20.32
CA GLU A 55 -5.07 1.92 -21.61
C GLU A 55 -6.21 1.91 -22.62
N GLU A 56 -7.45 1.72 -22.17
CA GLU A 56 -8.64 1.70 -23.02
C GLU A 56 -9.12 3.12 -23.37
N GLY A 57 -8.63 4.15 -22.69
CA GLY A 57 -9.18 5.51 -22.85
C GLY A 57 -10.62 5.63 -22.38
N SER A 58 -11.05 4.80 -21.40
CA SER A 58 -12.47 4.57 -21.12
C SER A 58 -13.22 5.81 -20.62
N TRP A 59 -12.51 6.85 -20.13
CA TRP A 59 -13.13 8.13 -19.79
C TRP A 59 -13.86 8.77 -20.97
N ARG A 60 -13.33 8.59 -22.20
CA ARG A 60 -13.98 9.08 -23.43
C ARG A 60 -15.27 8.33 -23.71
N ALA A 61 -15.28 7.02 -23.47
CA ALA A 61 -16.44 6.18 -23.69
C ALA A 61 -17.62 6.52 -22.75
N ILE A 62 -17.33 7.06 -21.57
CA ILE A 62 -18.34 7.49 -20.59
C ILE A 62 -18.62 8.99 -20.62
N GLY A 63 -18.12 9.71 -21.63
CA GLY A 63 -18.51 11.08 -21.94
C GLY A 63 -17.58 12.20 -21.44
N TYR A 64 -16.39 11.88 -20.93
CA TYR A 64 -15.38 12.89 -20.60
C TYR A 64 -14.42 13.14 -21.76
N ASP A 65 -14.11 14.40 -22.06
CA ASP A 65 -13.20 14.75 -23.16
C ASP A 65 -11.75 14.44 -22.80
N THR A 66 -11.41 14.63 -21.53
CA THR A 66 -10.04 14.48 -21.01
C THR A 66 -10.01 13.62 -19.75
N LEU A 67 -8.86 13.02 -19.47
CA LEU A 67 -8.64 12.28 -18.23
C LEU A 67 -8.71 13.25 -17.03
N GLU A 68 -8.25 14.48 -17.20
CA GLU A 68 -8.29 15.54 -16.21
C GLU A 68 -9.73 15.85 -15.77
N GLU A 69 -10.67 15.89 -16.70
CA GLU A 69 -12.09 16.10 -16.42
C GLU A 69 -12.70 14.95 -15.61
N PHE A 70 -12.37 13.71 -15.96
CA PHE A 70 -12.75 12.53 -15.16
C PHE A 70 -12.15 12.57 -13.75
N LEU A 71 -10.87 12.93 -13.62
CA LEU A 71 -10.21 13.00 -12.31
C LEU A 71 -10.68 14.18 -11.45
N ALA A 72 -11.33 15.18 -12.05
CA ALA A 72 -11.92 16.31 -11.33
C ALA A 72 -13.26 15.96 -10.65
N GLN A 73 -13.84 14.78 -10.91
CA GLN A 73 -15.08 14.35 -10.29
C GLN A 73 -14.88 14.13 -8.77
N PRO A 74 -15.72 14.71 -7.90
CA PRO A 74 -15.60 14.58 -6.45
C PRO A 74 -15.55 13.13 -5.95
N GLU A 75 -16.28 12.24 -6.62
CA GLU A 75 -16.41 10.82 -6.27
C GLU A 75 -15.15 10.02 -6.57
N VAL A 76 -14.31 10.47 -7.51
CA VAL A 76 -13.06 9.78 -7.88
C VAL A 76 -12.00 9.97 -6.79
N GLY A 77 -11.87 11.18 -6.24
CA GLY A 77 -11.04 11.44 -5.06
C GLY A 77 -9.54 11.13 -5.20
N ILE A 78 -9.01 10.96 -6.42
CA ILE A 78 -7.62 10.58 -6.68
C ILE A 78 -6.91 11.68 -7.47
N SER A 79 -5.79 12.18 -6.94
CA SER A 79 -4.94 13.13 -7.66
C SER A 79 -4.33 12.52 -8.92
N ARG A 80 -4.09 13.33 -9.95
CA ARG A 80 -3.39 12.94 -11.19
C ARG A 80 -2.06 12.22 -10.94
N THR A 81 -1.24 12.74 -10.03
CA THR A 81 0.03 12.11 -9.66
C THR A 81 -0.17 10.73 -9.05
N HIS A 82 -1.20 10.57 -8.22
CA HIS A 82 -1.51 9.27 -7.63
C HIS A 82 -2.03 8.29 -8.69
N PHE A 83 -2.91 8.74 -9.60
CA PHE A 83 -3.39 7.96 -10.74
C PHE A 83 -2.21 7.35 -11.53
N PHE A 84 -1.33 8.19 -12.08
CA PHE A 84 -0.23 7.71 -12.92
C PHE A 84 0.77 6.85 -12.18
N ARG A 85 0.96 7.10 -10.88
CA ARG A 85 1.82 6.26 -10.05
C ARG A 85 1.24 4.85 -9.89
N MET A 86 -0.07 4.72 -9.68
CA MET A 86 -0.73 3.42 -9.58
C MET A 86 -0.72 2.67 -10.90
N THR A 87 -1.10 3.34 -12.00
CA THR A 87 -1.11 2.73 -13.34
C THR A 87 0.29 2.28 -13.75
N LYS A 88 1.31 3.10 -13.52
CA LYS A 88 2.70 2.73 -13.78
C LYS A 88 3.14 1.52 -12.97
N MET A 89 2.83 1.47 -11.68
CA MET A 89 3.26 0.34 -10.84
C MET A 89 2.61 -0.97 -11.27
N TRP A 90 1.31 -0.95 -11.62
CA TRP A 90 0.64 -2.12 -12.19
C TRP A 90 1.25 -2.55 -13.53
N ARG A 91 1.45 -1.60 -14.44
CA ARG A 91 2.10 -1.84 -15.75
C ARG A 91 3.47 -2.49 -15.57
N ASP A 92 4.33 -1.89 -14.77
CA ASP A 92 5.72 -2.33 -14.61
C ASP A 92 5.80 -3.76 -14.04
N LEU A 93 4.98 -4.08 -13.03
CA LEU A 93 5.05 -5.37 -12.34
C LEU A 93 4.25 -6.48 -13.05
N VAL A 94 2.99 -6.21 -13.40
CA VAL A 94 2.09 -7.24 -13.92
C VAL A 94 2.22 -7.37 -15.44
N VAL A 95 2.29 -6.24 -16.15
CA VAL A 95 2.27 -6.26 -17.62
C VAL A 95 3.66 -6.49 -18.19
N VAL A 96 4.67 -5.78 -17.68
CA VAL A 96 6.05 -5.87 -18.17
C VAL A 96 6.79 -7.05 -17.53
N LYS A 97 6.80 -7.14 -16.20
CA LYS A 97 7.50 -8.22 -15.47
C LYS A 97 6.69 -9.51 -15.33
N LYS A 98 5.44 -9.54 -15.83
CA LYS A 98 4.58 -10.74 -15.87
C LYS A 98 4.33 -11.38 -14.50
N LEU A 99 4.34 -10.56 -13.44
CA LEU A 99 4.00 -11.03 -12.10
C LEU A 99 2.52 -11.35 -12.01
N LYS A 100 2.16 -12.36 -11.22
CA LYS A 100 0.76 -12.69 -10.98
C LYS A 100 0.20 -11.65 -10.00
N PRO A 101 -1.00 -11.11 -10.23
CA PRO A 101 -1.65 -10.20 -9.27
C PRO A 101 -1.73 -10.77 -7.85
N ALA A 102 -1.94 -12.09 -7.73
CA ALA A 102 -1.97 -12.78 -6.44
C ALA A 102 -0.68 -12.58 -5.62
N ASP A 103 0.48 -12.50 -6.29
CA ASP A 103 1.78 -12.31 -5.63
C ASP A 103 1.90 -10.92 -4.99
N LEU A 104 1.14 -9.93 -5.47
CA LEU A 104 1.17 -8.55 -4.97
C LEU A 104 0.14 -8.29 -3.87
N SER A 105 -0.97 -9.03 -3.90
CA SER A 105 -2.22 -8.71 -3.19
C SER A 105 -2.09 -8.47 -1.68
N GLU A 106 -1.09 -9.05 -1.02
CA GLU A 106 -0.88 -8.91 0.44
C GLU A 106 0.27 -7.98 0.81
N ILE A 107 1.03 -7.51 -0.18
CA ILE A 107 2.19 -6.65 0.02
C ILE A 107 1.73 -5.19 0.05
N GLU A 108 2.22 -4.45 1.04
CA GLU A 108 1.98 -3.02 1.16
C GLU A 108 2.50 -2.27 -0.08
N PRO A 109 1.66 -1.54 -0.82
CA PRO A 109 2.06 -0.85 -2.06
C PRO A 109 3.18 0.18 -1.88
N SER A 110 3.30 0.79 -0.70
CA SER A 110 4.36 1.73 -0.37
C SER A 110 5.73 1.06 -0.42
N LYS A 111 5.88 -0.14 0.15
CA LYS A 111 7.13 -0.94 0.12
C LYS A 111 7.45 -1.42 -1.28
N VAL A 112 6.44 -1.85 -2.03
CA VAL A 112 6.65 -2.29 -3.42
C VAL A 112 7.21 -1.17 -4.28
N ARG A 113 6.77 0.07 -4.07
CA ARG A 113 7.29 1.25 -4.78
C ARG A 113 8.79 1.47 -4.58
N GLU A 114 9.32 1.10 -3.42
CA GLU A 114 10.75 1.24 -3.13
C GLU A 114 11.58 0.22 -3.92
N VAL A 115 11.05 -0.99 -4.14
CA VAL A 115 11.78 -2.08 -4.82
C VAL A 115 11.59 -2.07 -6.35
N VAL A 116 10.48 -1.52 -6.85
CA VAL A 116 10.16 -1.47 -8.29
C VAL A 116 11.32 -0.95 -9.15
N PRO A 117 12.01 0.17 -8.82
CA PRO A 117 13.11 0.65 -9.63
C PRO A 117 14.23 -0.38 -9.83
N ALA A 118 14.64 -1.08 -8.77
CA ALA A 118 15.70 -2.11 -8.85
C ALA A 118 15.25 -3.33 -9.67
N ILE A 119 13.99 -3.75 -9.52
CA ILE A 119 13.38 -4.81 -10.35
C ILE A 119 13.39 -4.40 -11.83
N MET A 120 13.02 -3.15 -12.13
CA MET A 120 12.94 -2.64 -13.49
C MET A 120 14.32 -2.51 -14.15
N ARG A 121 15.34 -2.10 -13.40
CA ARG A 121 16.75 -2.09 -13.85
C ARG A 121 17.37 -3.48 -13.95
N GLY A 122 16.73 -4.52 -13.42
CA GLY A 122 17.24 -5.89 -13.45
C GLY A 122 18.35 -6.17 -12.44
N GLU A 123 18.50 -5.29 -11.45
CA GLU A 123 19.51 -5.41 -10.37
C GLU A 123 19.15 -6.52 -9.38
N VAL A 124 17.86 -6.83 -9.27
CA VAL A 124 17.30 -7.84 -8.38
C VAL A 124 16.23 -8.66 -9.08
N LYS A 125 16.06 -9.92 -8.66
CA LYS A 125 14.94 -10.73 -9.13
C LYS A 125 13.64 -10.21 -8.49
N PRO A 126 12.52 -10.19 -9.23
CA PRO A 126 11.23 -9.78 -8.67
C PRO A 126 10.83 -10.55 -7.41
N ALA A 127 11.03 -11.88 -7.38
CA ALA A 127 10.66 -12.70 -6.23
C ALA A 127 11.39 -12.27 -4.95
N ASP A 128 12.72 -12.16 -5.01
CA ASP A 128 13.57 -11.77 -3.87
C ASP A 128 13.19 -10.37 -3.34
N ALA A 129 12.93 -9.42 -4.26
CA ALA A 129 12.54 -8.07 -3.91
C ALA A 129 11.14 -7.97 -3.29
N LEU A 130 10.19 -8.79 -3.73
CA LEU A 130 8.86 -8.87 -3.14
C LEU A 130 8.88 -9.57 -1.79
N ASP A 131 9.75 -10.57 -1.59
CA ASP A 131 9.95 -11.21 -0.29
C ASP A 131 10.53 -10.23 0.73
N ASP A 132 11.49 -9.40 0.32
CA ASP A 132 11.97 -8.28 1.14
C ASP A 132 10.84 -7.32 1.51
N ALA A 133 10.01 -6.93 0.53
CA ALA A 133 8.89 -6.02 0.77
C ALA A 133 7.84 -6.62 1.73
N ARG A 134 7.68 -7.94 1.76
CA ARG A 134 6.82 -8.64 2.75
C ARG A 134 7.46 -8.67 4.13
N GLY A 135 8.74 -9.00 4.22
CA GLY A 135 9.42 -9.30 5.48
C GLY A 135 9.96 -8.08 6.24
N LEU A 136 10.38 -7.03 5.55
CA LEU A 136 11.10 -5.89 6.14
C LEU A 136 10.17 -4.72 6.48
N SER A 137 10.58 -3.85 7.42
CA SER A 137 9.86 -2.58 7.65
C SER A 137 9.99 -1.65 6.43
N TYR A 138 9.08 -0.67 6.28
CA TYR A 138 9.17 0.29 5.17
C TYR A 138 10.53 1.03 5.16
N SER A 139 11.02 1.41 6.34
CA SER A 139 12.32 2.07 6.48
C SER A 139 13.46 1.17 5.99
N ASP A 140 13.45 -0.11 6.36
CA ASP A 140 14.50 -1.06 5.97
C ASP A 140 14.47 -1.36 4.47
N VAL A 141 13.28 -1.53 3.88
CA VAL A 141 13.12 -1.67 2.42
C VAL A 141 13.70 -0.43 1.73
N ARG A 142 13.33 0.77 2.17
CA ARG A 142 13.83 2.02 1.59
C ARG A 142 15.35 2.11 1.70
N ILE A 143 15.93 1.79 2.85
CA ILE A 143 17.39 1.80 3.04
C ILE A 143 18.08 0.81 2.09
N LYS A 144 17.53 -0.39 1.95
CA LYS A 144 18.10 -1.45 1.10
C LYS A 144 18.06 -1.10 -0.39
N TYR A 145 16.97 -0.49 -0.85
CA TYR A 145 16.73 -0.28 -2.29
C TYR A 145 16.95 1.16 -2.77
N ARG A 146 17.03 2.12 -1.86
CA ARG A 146 17.25 3.54 -2.12
C ARG A 146 18.17 4.20 -1.07
N PRO A 147 19.44 3.77 -0.97
CA PRO A 147 20.36 4.30 0.04
C PRO A 147 20.71 5.78 -0.16
N GLU A 148 20.66 6.27 -1.41
CA GLU A 148 21.07 7.63 -1.82
C GLU A 148 20.02 8.72 -1.48
N GLU A 149 18.76 8.36 -1.19
CA GLU A 149 17.66 9.31 -0.93
C GLU A 149 17.51 9.67 0.56
N ARG A 150 18.61 9.66 1.32
CA ARG A 150 18.64 9.98 2.76
C ARG A 150 18.80 11.46 3.06
#